data_AF-A0A974TCC0-F1
#
_entry.id   AF-A0A974TCC0-F1
#
_cell.length_a   1.000
_cell.length_b   1.000
_cell.length_c   1.000
_cell.angle_alpha   90.00
_cell.angle_beta   90.00
_cell.angle_gamma   90.00
#
_symmetry.space_group_name_H-M   'P 1'
#
loop_
_entity.id
_entity.type
_entity.pdbx_description
1 polymer ?
#
loop_
_entity_poly.entity_id
_entity_poly.type
_entity_poly.pdbx_seq_one_letter_code
_entity_poly.pdbx_strand_id
1 'polypeptide(L)'
;MIRVCCPAEFLRHAEALERWAEARDRAIAVLDREAGHLADQGQMDRTLCLRSAASHLCQAALEERRRAARLREATAAHAHPA
;
A
#
# COMPACT_ATOMS: atom_id res chain seq x y z
N MET A 1 12.70 28.39 12.78
CA MET A 1 13.45 27.18 13.15
C MET A 1 12.49 26.00 13.05
N ILE A 2 12.45 25.32 11.91
CA ILE A 2 11.54 24.19 11.70
C ILE A 2 12.14 23.01 12.47
N ARG A 3 11.48 22.55 13.53
CA ARG A 3 11.87 21.34 14.26
C ARG A 3 11.81 20.19 13.27
N VAL A 4 12.98 19.69 12.87
CA VAL A 4 13.10 18.47 12.09
C VAL A 4 12.47 17.35 12.93
N CYS A 5 11.39 16.75 12.42
CA CYS A 5 10.67 15.65 13.05
C CYS A 5 11.65 14.56 13.50
N CYS A 6 11.47 14.03 14.70
CA CYS A 6 12.37 13.03 15.26
C CYS A 6 12.43 11.80 14.32
N PRO A 7 13.61 11.17 14.11
CA PRO A 7 13.75 9.96 13.29
C PRO A 7 12.73 8.85 13.61
N ALA A 8 12.32 8.75 14.88
CA ALA A 8 11.27 7.84 15.34
C ALA A 8 9.89 8.10 14.71
N GLU A 9 9.53 9.34 14.42
CA GLU A 9 8.25 9.68 13.78
C GLU A 9 8.22 9.23 12.32
N PHE A 10 9.34 9.35 11.59
CA PHE A 10 9.44 8.86 10.21
C PHE A 10 9.35 7.33 10.14
N LEU A 11 9.98 6.61 11.07
CA LEU A 11 9.84 5.16 11.16
C LEU A 11 8.41 4.72 11.48
N ARG A 12 7.74 5.41 12.41
CA ARG A 12 6.32 5.13 12.71
C ARG A 12 5.41 5.39 11.50
N HIS A 13 5.69 6.44 10.72
CA HIS A 13 4.95 6.69 9.47
C HIS A 13 5.23 5.62 8.41
N ALA A 14 6.48 5.17 8.27
CA ALA A 14 6.83 4.10 7.36
C ALA A 14 6.12 2.78 7.72
N GLU A 15 6.09 2.43 9.01
CA GLU A 15 5.39 1.24 9.50
C GLU A 15 3.88 1.32 9.29
N ALA A 16 3.27 2.50 9.52
CA ALA A 16 1.87 2.71 9.23
C ALA A 16 1.55 2.47 7.75
N LEU A 17 2.39 2.99 6.83
CA LEU A 17 2.23 2.80 5.39
C LEU A 17 2.33 1.33 4.98
N GLU A 18 3.23 0.54 5.56
CA GLU A 18 3.29 -0.92 5.31
C GLU A 18 2.00 -1.61 5.75
N ARG A 19 1.48 -1.28 6.93
CA ARG A 19 0.23 -1.87 7.44
C ARG A 19 -0.97 -1.53 6.55
N TRP A 20 -0.99 -0.33 5.98
CA TRP A 20 -1.99 0.07 4.99
C TRP A 20 -1.84 -0.70 3.67
N ALA A 21 -0.62 -0.93 3.21
CA ALA A 21 -0.35 -1.75 2.03
C ALA A 21 -0.80 -3.20 2.23
N GLU A 22 -0.49 -3.81 3.38
CA GLU A 22 -0.94 -5.16 3.74
C GLU A 22 -2.46 -5.26 3.85
N ALA A 23 -3.13 -4.23 4.38
CA ALA A 23 -4.59 -4.19 4.42
C ALA A 23 -5.20 -4.16 3.01
N ARG A 24 -4.57 -3.45 2.08
CA ARG A 24 -4.97 -3.43 0.67
C ARG A 24 -4.73 -4.77 -0.01
N ASP A 25 -3.61 -5.43 0.25
CA ASP A 25 -3.36 -6.79 -0.28
C ASP A 25 -4.44 -7.78 0.15
N ARG A 26 -4.87 -7.71 1.42
CA ARG A 26 -6.00 -8.52 1.91
C ARG A 26 -7.30 -8.19 1.17
N ALA A 27 -7.57 -6.91 0.92
CA ALA A 27 -8.76 -6.49 0.17
C ALA A 27 -8.72 -6.96 -1.29
N ILE A 28 -7.56 -6.87 -1.96
CA ILE A 28 -7.34 -7.39 -3.31
C ILE A 28 -7.66 -8.89 -3.38
N ALA A 29 -7.15 -9.67 -2.43
CA ALA A 29 -7.41 -11.11 -2.38
C ALA A 29 -8.91 -11.45 -2.23
N VAL A 30 -9.68 -10.61 -1.53
CA VAL A 30 -11.14 -10.77 -1.44
C VAL A 30 -11.81 -10.43 -2.77
N LEU A 31 -11.44 -9.31 -3.39
CA LEU A 31 -11.98 -8.88 -4.69
C LEU A 31 -11.68 -9.90 -5.79
N ASP A 32 -10.49 -10.49 -5.81
CA ASP A 32 -10.11 -11.50 -6.81
C ASP A 32 -10.93 -12.78 -6.66
N ARG A 33 -11.19 -13.22 -5.43
CA ARG A 33 -12.06 -14.38 -5.17
C ARG A 33 -13.48 -14.14 -5.64
N GLU A 34 -14.03 -12.97 -5.32
CA GLU A 34 -15.39 -12.60 -5.74
C GLU A 34 -15.48 -12.42 -7.26
N ALA A 35 -14.47 -11.79 -7.87
CA ALA A 35 -14.37 -11.66 -9.32
C ALA A 35 -14.32 -13.03 -10.03
N GLY A 36 -13.62 -14.01 -9.44
CA GLY A 36 -13.63 -15.41 -9.92
C GLY A 36 -15.01 -16.03 -9.84
N HIS A 37 -15.69 -15.91 -8.70
CA HIS A 37 -17.05 -16.43 -8.54
C HIS A 37 -18.05 -15.81 -9.54
N LEU A 38 -17.94 -14.51 -9.79
CA LEU A 38 -18.77 -13.82 -10.78
C LEU A 38 -18.42 -14.22 -12.21
N ALA A 39 -17.15 -14.53 -12.49
CA ALA A 39 -16.74 -15.03 -13.79
C ALA A 39 -17.35 -16.39 -14.09
N ASP A 40 -17.38 -17.28 -13.09
CA ASP A 40 -18.01 -18.62 -13.20
C ASP A 40 -19.53 -18.52 -13.44
N GLN A 41 -20.16 -17.44 -12.95
CA GLN A 41 -21.58 -17.14 -13.19
C GLN A 41 -21.84 -16.38 -14.52
N GLY A 42 -20.81 -16.11 -15.32
CA GLY A 42 -20.92 -15.36 -16.57
C GLY A 42 -21.15 -13.85 -16.40
N GLN A 43 -20.99 -13.29 -15.19
CA GLN A 43 -21.23 -11.87 -14.90
C GLN A 43 -20.00 -10.99 -15.23
N MET A 44 -19.62 -10.97 -16.52
CA MET A 44 -18.36 -10.37 -16.98
C MET A 44 -18.18 -8.89 -16.63
N ASP A 45 -19.23 -8.07 -16.74
CA ASP A 45 -19.14 -6.63 -16.41
C ASP A 45 -18.78 -6.39 -14.94
N ARG A 46 -19.37 -7.19 -14.04
CA ARG A 46 -19.09 -7.10 -12.60
C ARG A 46 -17.71 -7.64 -12.27
N THR A 47 -17.29 -8.74 -12.91
CA THR A 47 -15.92 -9.26 -12.81
C THR A 47 -14.89 -8.20 -13.23
N LEU A 48 -15.12 -7.50 -14.35
CA LEU A 48 -14.23 -6.43 -14.82
C LEU A 48 -14.19 -5.26 -13.84
N CYS A 49 -15.34 -4.87 -13.28
CA CYS A 49 -15.41 -3.82 -12.27
C CYS A 49 -14.58 -4.18 -11.02
N LEU A 50 -14.72 -5.40 -10.48
CA LEU A 50 -13.96 -5.84 -9.32
C LEU A 50 -12.45 -5.93 -9.61
N ARG A 51 -12.06 -6.43 -10.78
CA ARG A 51 -10.64 -6.47 -11.19
C ARG A 51 -10.05 -5.07 -11.38
N SER A 52 -10.83 -4.12 -11.89
CA SER A 52 -10.40 -2.73 -11.97
C SER A 52 -10.18 -2.13 -10.57
N ALA A 53 -11.11 -2.36 -9.64
CA ALA A 53 -10.95 -1.95 -8.24
C ALA A 53 -9.71 -2.58 -7.59
N ALA A 54 -9.50 -3.88 -7.77
CA ALA A 54 -8.31 -4.59 -7.28
C ALA A 54 -7.01 -4.00 -7.85
N SER A 55 -6.98 -3.65 -9.13
CA SER A 55 -5.83 -2.98 -9.77
C SER A 55 -5.52 -1.63 -9.13
N HIS A 56 -6.53 -0.79 -8.87
CA HIS A 56 -6.34 0.48 -8.18
C HIS A 56 -5.79 0.31 -6.76
N LEU A 57 -6.28 -0.69 -6.02
CA LEU A 57 -5.74 -1.01 -4.69
C LEU A 57 -4.30 -1.48 -4.76
N CYS A 58 -3.95 -2.27 -5.78
CA CYS A 58 -2.58 -2.73 -5.99
C CYS A 58 -1.61 -1.57 -6.24
N GLN A 59 -2.00 -0.61 -7.09
CA GLN A 59 -1.21 0.61 -7.31
C GLN A 59 -1.06 1.43 -6.02
N ALA A 60 -2.13 1.58 -5.24
CA ALA A 60 -2.08 2.30 -3.97
C ALA A 60 -1.14 1.62 -2.96
N ALA A 61 -1.20 0.28 -2.84
CA ALA A 61 -0.31 -0.48 -1.96
C ALA A 61 1.17 -0.35 -2.38
N LEU A 62 1.45 -0.35 -3.69
CA LEU A 62 2.79 -0.15 -4.23
C LEU A 62 3.35 1.24 -3.89
N GLU A 63 2.53 2.29 -4.04
CA GLU A 63 2.92 3.66 -3.67
C GLU A 63 3.14 3.83 -2.17
N GLU A 64 2.33 3.18 -1.33
CA GLU A 64 2.52 3.17 0.12
C GLU A 64 3.86 2.54 0.52
N ARG A 65 4.21 1.38 -0.07
CA ARG A 65 5.51 0.73 0.12
C ARG A 65 6.68 1.60 -0.35
N ARG A 66 6.56 2.22 -1.52
CA ARG A 66 7.58 3.16 -2.04
C ARG A 66 7.79 4.34 -1.09
N ARG A 67 6.70 4.89 -0.56
CA ARG A 67 6.78 5.99 0.41
C ARG A 67 7.37 5.53 1.75
N ALA A 68 7.02 4.34 2.22
CA ALA A 68 7.61 3.74 3.41
C ALA A 68 9.13 3.56 3.26
N ALA A 69 9.59 3.04 2.11
CA ALA A 69 11.01 2.90 1.79
C ALA A 69 11.74 4.26 1.83
N ARG A 70 11.21 5.29 1.17
CA ARG A 70 11.79 6.64 1.18
C ARG A 70 11.89 7.23 2.59
N LEU A 71 10.90 7.00 3.45
CA LEU A 71 10.93 7.46 4.85
C LEU A 71 12.02 6.75 5.66
N ARG A 72 12.23 5.44 5.43
CA ARG A 72 13.33 4.69 6.07
C ARG A 72 14.69 5.18 5.59
N GLU A 73 14.86 5.41 4.29
CA GLU A 73 16.09 5.96 3.70
C GLU A 73 16.43 7.34 4.28
N ALA A 74 15.45 8.24 4.37
CA ALA A 74 15.63 9.56 4.98
C ALA A 74 16.05 9.47 6.46
N THR A 75 15.46 8.52 7.19
CA THR A 75 15.83 8.25 8.59
C THR A 75 17.28 7.76 8.70
N ALA A 76 17.70 6.84 7.84
CA ALA A 76 19.06 6.30 7.82
C ALA A 76 20.09 7.38 7.44
N ALA A 77 19.78 8.23 6.44
CA ALA A 77 20.63 9.33 6.04
C ALA A 77 20.84 10.38 7.13
N HIS A 78 19.87 10.57 8.03
CA HIS A 78 19.97 11.50 9.16
C HIS A 78 20.64 10.88 10.41
N ALA A 79 20.79 9.55 10.46
CA ALA A 79 21.46 8.85 11.55
C ALA A 79 22.99 8.72 11.37
N HIS A 80 23.52 9.04 10.18
CA HIS A 80 24.95 9.09 9.89
C HIS A 80 25.36 10.49 9.42
N PRO A 81 25.55 11.46 10.33
CA PRO A 81 26.30 12.66 9.98
C PRO A 81 27.78 12.26 9.83
N ALA A 82 28.37 12.59 8.68
CA ALA A 82 29.81 12.47 8.44
C ALA A 82 30.63 13.33 9.42
#